data_AF-X6LIK0-F1
#
_entry.id   AF-X6LIK0-F1
#
_cell.length_a   1.000
_cell.length_b   1.000
_cell.length_c   1.000
_cell.angle_alpha   90.00
_cell.angle_beta   90.00
_cell.angle_gamma   90.00
#
_symmetry.space_group_name_H-M   'P 1'
#
loop_
_entity.id
_entity.type
_entity.pdbx_description
1 polymer ?
#
loop_
_entity_poly.entity_id
_entity_poly.type
_entity_poly.pdbx_seq_one_letter_code
_entity_poly.pdbx_strand_id
1 'polypeptide(L)'
;VKYDQYIQQTMQISEIWNHSIDLNLVHITLQNVQGEIDEIIEYLSIFEAWKMQKNNMKKYEKNKIKFIERRCCNHNINLFSIFLEEEKFIKKNSIEFAAINTINNGMPFVEKDKETINNNK
;
A
#
# COMPACT_ATOMS: atom_id res chain seq x y z
N VAL A 1 -16.16 11.54 4.87
CA VAL A 1 -14.68 11.47 4.89
C VAL A 1 -14.32 9.99 4.74
N LYS A 2 -13.58 9.59 3.69
CA LYS A 2 -13.25 8.16 3.43
C LYS A 2 -12.20 7.59 4.39
N TYR A 3 -11.43 8.46 5.04
CA TYR A 3 -10.41 8.09 6.00
C TYR A 3 -10.99 7.34 7.21
N ASP A 4 -12.05 7.88 7.82
CA ASP A 4 -12.68 7.30 9.02
C ASP A 4 -13.29 5.91 8.76
N GLN A 5 -13.64 5.62 7.51
CA GLN A 5 -14.29 4.35 7.14
C GLN A 5 -13.39 3.13 7.34
N TYR A 6 -12.08 3.26 7.06
CA TYR A 6 -11.16 2.11 7.00
C TYR A 6 -10.08 2.11 8.08
N ILE A 7 -10.07 3.11 8.98
CA ILE A 7 -9.00 3.25 9.97
C ILE A 7 -8.94 2.05 10.93
N GLN A 8 -10.09 1.60 11.45
CA GLN A 8 -10.13 0.47 12.39
C GLN A 8 -9.69 -0.84 11.74
N GLN A 9 -10.15 -1.11 10.52
CA GLN A 9 -9.72 -2.29 9.74
C GLN A 9 -8.23 -2.23 9.40
N THR A 10 -7.71 -1.03 9.09
CA THR A 10 -6.28 -0.83 8.82
C THR A 10 -5.44 -1.20 10.05
N MET A 11 -5.88 -0.80 11.24
CA MET A 11 -5.21 -1.12 12.51
C MET A 11 -5.27 -2.62 12.82
N GLN A 12 -6.45 -3.23 12.68
CA GLN A 12 -6.63 -4.66 12.90
C GLN A 12 -5.73 -5.50 11.99
N ILE A 13 -5.67 -5.18 10.70
CA ILE A 13 -4.78 -5.88 9.75
C ILE A 13 -3.32 -5.63 10.10
N SER A 14 -2.95 -4.41 10.51
CA SER A 14 -1.59 -4.12 10.96
C SER A 14 -1.18 -5.01 12.14
N GLU A 15 -2.04 -5.22 13.12
CA GLU A 15 -1.79 -6.09 14.28
C GLU A 15 -1.55 -7.55 13.87
N ILE A 16 -2.34 -8.07 12.93
CA ILE A 16 -2.16 -9.43 12.37
C ILE A 16 -0.77 -9.59 11.76
N TRP A 17 -0.27 -8.54 11.11
CA TRP A 17 1.07 -8.47 10.54
C TRP A 17 2.15 -8.01 11.54
N ASN A 18 1.84 -7.92 12.83
CA ASN A 18 2.71 -7.40 13.89
C ASN A 18 3.36 -6.05 13.50
N HIS A 19 2.58 -5.17 12.87
CA HIS A 19 2.97 -3.85 12.37
C HIS A 19 4.13 -3.83 11.36
N SER A 20 4.45 -4.98 10.77
CA SER A 20 5.51 -5.09 9.75
C SER A 20 5.11 -4.52 8.39
N ILE A 21 3.80 -4.34 8.16
CA ILE A 21 3.25 -3.83 6.91
C ILE A 21 2.94 -2.33 6.97
N ASP A 22 3.08 -1.66 5.83
CA ASP A 22 2.79 -0.23 5.71
C ASP A 22 1.29 0.05 5.86
N LEU A 23 0.92 0.85 6.87
CA LEU A 23 -0.47 1.23 7.12
C LEU A 23 -1.14 1.92 5.93
N ASN A 24 -0.40 2.72 5.16
CA ASN A 24 -0.95 3.37 3.97
C ASN A 24 -1.20 2.36 2.84
N LEU A 25 -0.38 1.31 2.74
CA LEU A 25 -0.61 0.20 1.81
C LEU A 25 -1.89 -0.56 2.19
N VAL A 26 -2.05 -0.92 3.47
CA VAL A 26 -3.27 -1.59 3.95
C VAL A 26 -4.50 -0.73 3.68
N HIS A 27 -4.44 0.56 4.00
CA HIS A 27 -5.55 1.49 3.78
C HIS A 27 -5.95 1.60 2.31
N ILE A 28 -4.98 1.73 1.40
CA ILE A 28 -5.23 1.77 -0.04
C ILE A 28 -5.79 0.44 -0.54
N THR A 29 -5.32 -0.67 -0.01
CA THR A 29 -5.83 -2.01 -0.37
C THR A 29 -7.30 -2.14 0.00
N LEU A 30 -7.66 -1.79 1.24
CA LEU A 30 -9.06 -1.77 1.70
C LEU A 30 -9.97 -0.91 0.81
N GLN A 31 -9.49 0.28 0.43
CA GLN A 31 -10.25 1.19 -0.42
C GLN A 31 -10.48 0.67 -1.86
N ASN A 32 -9.50 -0.06 -2.42
CA ASN A 32 -9.51 -0.45 -3.83
C ASN A 32 -10.03 -1.87 -4.08
N VAL A 33 -9.81 -2.81 -3.15
CA VAL A 33 -10.22 -4.22 -3.30
C VAL A 33 -11.64 -4.44 -2.75
N GLN A 34 -12.09 -3.65 -1.76
CA GLN A 34 -13.44 -3.74 -1.16
C GLN A 34 -13.87 -5.18 -0.80
N GLY A 35 -12.93 -5.98 -0.30
CA GLY A 35 -13.14 -7.35 0.16
C GLY A 35 -13.24 -7.45 1.68
N GLU A 36 -13.56 -8.66 2.15
CA GLU A 36 -13.51 -9.00 3.58
C GLU A 36 -12.07 -8.98 4.12
N ILE A 37 -11.90 -8.87 5.43
CA ILE A 37 -10.57 -8.77 6.06
C ILE A 37 -9.65 -9.94 5.65
N ASP A 38 -10.17 -11.17 5.63
CA ASP A 38 -9.41 -12.35 5.26
C ASP A 38 -8.91 -12.29 3.81
N GLU A 39 -9.74 -11.81 2.89
CA GLU A 39 -9.37 -11.61 1.49
C GLU A 39 -8.28 -10.55 1.35
N ILE A 40 -8.37 -9.46 2.12
CA ILE A 40 -7.36 -8.40 2.14
C ILE A 40 -6.03 -8.92 2.67
N ILE A 41 -6.04 -9.76 3.71
CA ILE A 41 -4.82 -10.37 4.27
C ILE A 41 -4.18 -11.33 3.25
N GLU A 42 -4.97 -12.18 2.60
CA GLU A 42 -4.48 -13.08 1.55
C GLU A 42 -3.86 -12.27 0.41
N TYR A 43 -4.54 -11.22 -0.02
CA TYR A 43 -4.07 -10.34 -1.09
C TYR A 43 -2.74 -9.65 -0.75
N LEU A 44 -2.62 -9.11 0.47
CA LEU A 44 -1.38 -8.51 0.96
C LEU A 44 -0.25 -9.55 1.06
N SER A 45 -0.58 -10.80 1.38
CA SER A 45 0.39 -11.91 1.41
C SER A 45 0.92 -12.25 0.02
N ILE A 46 0.04 -12.30 -0.99
CA ILE A 46 0.43 -12.50 -2.39
C ILE A 46 1.34 -11.35 -2.85
N PHE A 47 0.99 -10.11 -2.52
CA PHE A 47 1.80 -8.95 -2.85
C PHE A 47 3.19 -8.99 -2.19
N GLU A 48 3.29 -9.28 -0.89
CA GLU A 48 4.59 -9.36 -0.21
C GLU A 48 5.46 -10.48 -0.80
N ALA A 49 4.87 -11.64 -1.14
CA ALA A 49 5.58 -12.71 -1.85
C ALA A 49 6.08 -12.26 -3.24
N TRP A 50 5.25 -11.54 -4.00
CA TRP A 50 5.65 -10.93 -5.28
C TRP A 50 6.79 -9.92 -5.11
N LYS A 51 6.72 -9.07 -4.08
CA LYS A 51 7.72 -8.03 -3.77
C LYS A 51 9.09 -8.60 -3.42
N MET A 52 9.14 -9.77 -2.77
CA MET A 52 10.40 -10.46 -2.43
C MET A 52 11.16 -10.98 -3.64
N GLN A 53 10.52 -11.07 -4.82
CA GLN A 53 11.20 -11.53 -6.03
C GLN A 53 12.16 -10.45 -6.56
N LYS A 54 13.45 -10.80 -6.68
CA LYS A 54 14.53 -9.87 -7.09
C LYS A 54 14.27 -9.14 -8.41
N ASN A 55 13.56 -9.77 -9.35
CA ASN A 55 13.24 -9.17 -10.64
C ASN A 55 12.25 -8.01 -10.52
N ASN A 56 11.28 -8.13 -9.60
CA ASN A 56 10.25 -7.12 -9.37
C ASN A 56 10.86 -5.88 -8.70
N MET A 57 11.74 -6.09 -7.72
CA MET A 57 12.49 -4.99 -7.11
C MET A 57 13.39 -4.26 -8.12
N LYS A 58 14.06 -4.99 -9.03
CA LYS A 58 14.82 -4.37 -10.13
C LYS A 58 13.93 -3.55 -11.07
N LYS A 59 12.72 -4.02 -11.37
CA LYS A 59 11.73 -3.28 -12.18
C LYS A 59 11.33 -1.98 -11.50
N TYR A 60 11.13 -2.01 -10.19
CA TYR A 60 10.84 -0.82 -9.40
C TYR A 60 11.98 0.19 -9.45
N GLU A 61 13.22 -0.22 -9.17
CA GLU A 61 14.37 0.70 -9.16
C GLU A 61 14.57 1.39 -10.51
N LYS A 62 14.30 0.72 -11.64
CA LYS A 62 14.34 1.34 -12.98
C LYS A 62 13.30 2.44 -13.19
N ASN A 63 12.14 2.36 -12.53
CA ASN A 63 11.03 3.30 -12.70
C ASN A 63 10.90 4.28 -11.53
N LYS A 64 11.67 4.10 -10.45
CA LYS A 64 11.59 4.87 -9.19
C LYS A 64 11.62 6.38 -9.40
N ILE A 65 12.47 6.87 -10.30
CA ILE A 65 12.58 8.30 -10.63
C ILE A 65 11.23 8.85 -11.14
N LYS A 66 10.52 8.11 -11.99
CA LYS A 66 9.23 8.55 -12.54
C LYS A 66 8.14 8.66 -11.47
N PHE A 67 8.17 7.81 -10.45
CA PHE A 67 7.28 7.92 -9.30
C PHE A 67 7.59 9.19 -8.49
N ILE A 68 8.87 9.46 -8.24
CA ILE A 68 9.31 10.66 -7.49
C ILE A 68 8.94 11.95 -8.25
N GLU A 69 9.08 11.99 -9.57
CA GLU A 69 8.66 13.12 -10.41
C GLU A 69 7.15 13.41 -10.29
N ARG A 70 6.35 12.38 -10.00
CA ARG A 70 4.91 12.50 -9.70
C ARG A 70 4.61 12.65 -8.21
N ARG A 71 5.61 12.97 -7.39
CA ARG A 71 5.51 13.15 -5.93
C ARG A 71 5.04 11.89 -5.17
N CYS A 72 5.21 10.71 -5.76
CA CYS A 72 4.86 9.43 -5.13
C CYS A 72 6.05 8.92 -4.32
N CYS A 73 6.16 9.39 -3.07
CA CYS A 73 7.32 9.11 -2.21
C CYS A 73 7.23 7.80 -1.42
N ASN A 74 6.04 7.19 -1.30
CA ASN A 74 5.88 5.93 -0.58
C ASN A 74 6.28 4.73 -1.48
N HIS A 75 7.39 4.09 -1.14
CA HIS A 75 7.94 2.98 -1.91
C HIS A 75 7.02 1.74 -1.96
N ASN A 76 6.31 1.44 -0.88
CA ASN A 76 5.40 0.28 -0.83
C ASN A 76 4.20 0.49 -1.75
N ILE A 77 3.61 1.69 -1.78
CA ILE A 77 2.52 2.03 -2.70
C ILE A 77 3.00 1.98 -4.15
N ASN A 78 4.21 2.47 -4.43
CA ASN A 78 4.76 2.42 -5.78
C ASN A 78 4.95 0.98 -6.26
N LEU A 79 5.53 0.11 -5.43
CA LEU A 79 5.67 -1.33 -5.71
C LEU A 79 4.31 -1.99 -5.91
N PHE A 80 3.35 -1.70 -5.03
CA PHE A 80 2.00 -2.21 -5.13
C PHE A 80 1.31 -1.79 -6.42
N SER A 81 1.51 -0.55 -6.86
CA SER A 81 0.94 -0.06 -8.12
C SER A 81 1.50 -0.81 -9.33
N ILE A 82 2.79 -1.20 -9.30
CA ILE A 82 3.40 -2.04 -10.34
C ILE A 82 2.79 -3.43 -10.34
N PHE A 83 2.62 -4.03 -9.16
CA PHE A 83 1.97 -5.34 -9.01
C PHE A 83 0.55 -5.33 -9.59
N LEU A 84 -0.26 -4.32 -9.23
CA LEU A 84 -1.62 -4.15 -9.76
C LEU A 84 -1.68 -4.04 -11.28
N GLU A 85 -0.71 -3.34 -11.87
CA GLU A 85 -0.60 -3.20 -13.33
C GLU A 85 -0.25 -4.54 -14.00
N GLU A 86 0.67 -5.31 -13.43
CA GLU A 86 1.08 -6.63 -13.95
C GLU A 86 -0.06 -7.64 -13.90
N GLU A 87 -0.77 -7.69 -12.79
CA GLU A 87 -1.93 -8.57 -12.58
C GLU A 87 -3.21 -8.06 -13.28
N LYS A 88 -3.12 -6.90 -13.96
CA LYS A 88 -4.23 -6.28 -14.71
C LYS A 88 -5.44 -5.94 -13.85
N PHE A 89 -5.24 -5.71 -12.55
CA PHE A 89 -6.30 -5.26 -11.64
C PHE A 89 -6.66 -3.79 -11.84
N ILE A 90 -5.79 -3.01 -12.48
CA ILE A 90 -6.03 -1.60 -12.78
C ILE A 90 -6.00 -1.35 -14.29
N LYS A 91 -6.85 -0.42 -14.74
CA LYS A 91 -6.88 0.05 -16.14
C LYS A 91 -5.86 1.16 -16.43
N LYS A 92 -5.23 1.70 -15.39
CA LYS A 92 -4.22 2.78 -15.47
C LYS A 92 -2.83 2.18 -15.35
N ASN A 93 -1.81 2.89 -15.80
CA ASN A 93 -0.44 2.47 -15.48
C ASN A 93 -0.14 2.71 -13.99
N SER A 94 0.89 2.02 -13.49
CA SER A 94 1.28 2.05 -12.07
C SER A 94 1.59 3.46 -11.55
N ILE A 95 2.22 4.32 -12.36
CA ILE A 95 2.58 5.68 -11.96
C ILE A 95 1.33 6.56 -11.78
N GLU A 96 0.39 6.49 -12.72
CA GLU A 96 -0.88 7.20 -12.63
C GLU A 96 -1.70 6.73 -11.43
N PHE A 97 -1.74 5.42 -11.19
CA PHE A 97 -2.45 4.86 -10.06
C PHE A 97 -1.83 5.33 -8.73
N ALA A 98 -0.51 5.27 -8.58
CA ALA A 98 0.18 5.77 -7.40
C ALA A 98 -0.09 7.27 -7.17
N ALA A 99 -0.04 8.08 -8.22
CA ALA A 99 -0.27 9.52 -8.13
C ALA A 99 -1.70 9.85 -7.68
N ILE A 100 -2.70 9.19 -8.24
CA ILE A 100 -4.11 9.38 -7.86
C ILE A 100 -4.33 9.00 -6.40
N ASN A 101 -3.82 7.86 -5.95
CA ASN A 101 -3.97 7.44 -4.56
C ASN A 101 -3.21 8.36 -3.59
N THR A 102 -2.01 8.82 -3.96
CA THR A 102 -1.25 9.79 -3.15
C THR A 102 -2.02 11.09 -2.96
N ILE A 103 -2.62 11.62 -4.03
CA ILE A 103 -3.40 12.87 -3.99
C ILE A 103 -4.70 12.69 -3.20
N ASN A 104 -5.46 11.63 -3.48
CA ASN A 104 -6.80 11.45 -2.92
C ASN A 104 -6.78 11.03 -1.44
N ASN A 105 -5.78 10.24 -1.04
CA ASN A 105 -5.72 9.70 0.31
C ASN A 105 -4.81 10.52 1.22
N GLY A 106 -3.96 11.39 0.68
CA GLY A 106 -3.13 12.29 1.47
C GLY A 106 -2.12 11.60 2.38
N MET A 107 -1.89 10.29 2.19
CA MET A 107 -1.01 9.46 3.04
C MET A 107 -1.39 9.58 4.52
N PRO A 108 -2.53 9.00 4.92
CA PRO A 108 -3.15 9.33 6.20
C PRO A 108 -2.34 8.90 7.42
N PHE A 109 -1.41 7.95 7.26
CA PHE A 109 -0.53 7.48 8.32
C PHE A 109 0.88 8.02 8.15
N VAL A 110 1.36 8.74 9.16
CA VAL A 110 2.73 9.25 9.29
C VAL A 110 3.52 8.43 10.30
N GLU A 111 4.83 8.65 10.39
CA GLU A 111 5.73 7.85 11.23
C GLU A 111 5.34 7.84 12.72
N LYS A 112 4.81 8.96 13.23
CA LYS A 112 4.31 9.10 14.61
C LYS A 112 3.13 8.17 14.92
N ASP A 113 2.33 7.80 13.93
CA ASP A 113 1.20 6.89 14.13
C ASP A 113 1.71 5.47 14.45
N LYS A 114 2.89 5.09 13.93
CA LYS A 114 3.53 3.81 14.26
C LYS A 114 4.05 3.74 15.69
N GLU A 115 4.52 4.86 16.24
CA GLU A 115 5.04 4.93 17.61
C GLU A 115 3.93 4.80 18.66
N THR A 116 2.78 5.44 18.41
CA THR A 116 1.62 5.38 19.31
C THR A 116 1.06 3.96 19.42
N ILE A 117 1.19 3.16 18.36
CA ILE A 117 0.79 1.76 18.32
C ILE A 117 1.72 0.89 19.18
N ASN A 118 3.03 1.11 19.10
CA ASN A 118 4.02 0.30 19.83
C ASN A 118 4.03 0.56 21.34
N ASN A 119 3.62 1.75 21.78
CA ASN A 119 3.63 2.16 23.20
C ASN A 119 2.40 1.68 24.00
N ASN A 120 1.41 1.07 23.35
CA ASN A 120 0.22 0.50 23.99
C ASN A 120 0.33 -1.03 24.20
N LYS A 121 1.54 -1.61 24.04
CA LYS A 121 1.84 -3.03 24.34
C LYS A 121 2.41 -3.20 25.74
#